data_AF-A0AAW9VDJ2-F1
#
_entry.id   AF-A0AAW9VDJ2-F1
#
_cell.length_a   1.000
_cell.length_b   1.000
_cell.length_c   1.000
_cell.angle_alpha   90.00
_cell.angle_beta   90.00
_cell.angle_gamma   90.00
#
_symmetry.space_group_name_H-M   'P 1'
#
loop_
_entity.id
_entity.type
_entity.pdbx_description
1 polymer ?
#
loop_
_entity_poly.entity_id
_entity_poly.type
_entity_poly.pdbx_seq_one_letter_code
_entity_poly.pdbx_strand_id
1 'polypeptide(L)'
;MAYWTAKSVPELKGLERKEQGRLFRQCLKEGKKRMGAKYWKLTGLAVLLSAVLAFMLFFFGFFSGGFLGGALLGAMIGALFVFIVQTPTIDVGREWLREQGYPKPENE
;
A
#
# COMPACT_ATOMS: atom_id res chain seq x y z
N MET A 1 4.05 -3.29 -9.70
CA MET A 1 4.22 -4.30 -8.64
C MET A 1 3.42 -3.86 -7.43
N ALA A 2 2.66 -4.73 -6.77
CA ALA A 2 1.97 -4.38 -5.53
C ALA A 2 2.90 -4.58 -4.32
N TYR A 3 3.10 -3.54 -3.51
CA TYR A 3 3.97 -3.64 -2.34
C TYR A 3 3.18 -3.96 -1.08
N TRP A 4 2.97 -5.25 -0.84
CA TRP A 4 2.21 -5.73 0.33
C TRP A 4 2.97 -5.58 1.65
N THR A 5 4.30 -5.72 1.62
CA THR A 5 5.13 -5.72 2.84
C THR A 5 6.53 -5.14 2.56
N ALA A 6 7.31 -4.85 3.61
CA ALA A 6 8.69 -4.36 3.46
C ALA A 6 9.58 -5.25 2.57
N LYS A 7 9.38 -6.57 2.58
CA LYS A 7 10.11 -7.54 1.74
C LYS A 7 9.84 -7.39 0.23
N SER A 8 8.69 -6.80 -0.12
CA SER A 8 8.32 -6.58 -1.52
C SER A 8 9.02 -5.38 -2.15
N VAL A 9 9.66 -4.53 -1.34
CA VAL A 9 10.43 -3.37 -1.82
C VAL A 9 11.85 -3.83 -2.17
N PRO A 10 12.27 -3.77 -3.45
CA PRO A 10 13.59 -4.23 -3.88
C PRO A 10 14.75 -3.55 -3.13
N GLU A 11 14.63 -2.26 -2.85
CA GLU A 11 15.64 -1.43 -2.17
C GLU A 11 15.88 -1.84 -0.72
N LEU A 12 14.97 -2.63 -0.13
CA LEU A 12 15.07 -3.11 1.25
C LEU A 12 15.54 -4.58 1.34
N LYS A 13 15.71 -5.26 0.21
CA LYS A 13 16.19 -6.65 0.18
C LYS A 13 17.61 -6.73 0.76
N GLY A 14 17.93 -7.83 1.44
CA GLY A 14 19.23 -8.05 2.08
C GLY A 14 19.42 -7.38 3.44
N LEU A 15 18.58 -6.39 3.81
CA LEU A 15 18.65 -5.74 5.12
C LEU A 15 18.05 -6.59 6.25
N GLU A 16 18.49 -6.33 7.48
CA GLU A 16 17.92 -6.95 8.69
C GLU A 16 16.42 -6.62 8.81
N ARG A 17 15.60 -7.57 9.26
CA ARG A 17 14.14 -7.43 9.34
C ARG A 17 13.68 -6.19 10.12
N LYS A 18 14.41 -5.80 11.16
CA LYS A 18 14.13 -4.60 11.96
C LYS A 18 14.40 -3.32 11.17
N GLU A 19 15.48 -3.28 10.42
CA GLU A 19 15.86 -2.15 9.56
C GLU A 19 14.92 -2.03 8.36
N GLN A 20 14.54 -3.15 7.73
CA GLN A 20 13.51 -3.19 6.69
C GLN A 20 12.21 -2.54 7.16
N GLY A 21 11.73 -2.88 8.36
CA GLY A 21 10.51 -2.31 8.92
C GLY A 21 10.62 -0.81 9.24
N ARG A 22 11.81 -0.34 9.67
CA ARG A 22 12.07 1.09 9.90
C ARG A 22 12.09 1.87 8.59
N LEU A 23 12.88 1.42 7.61
CA LEU A 23 13.02 2.07 6.32
C LEU A 23 11.73 2.03 5.50
N PHE A 24 10.96 0.94 5.59
CA PHE A 24 9.64 0.86 4.94
C PHE A 24 8.68 1.95 5.46
N ARG A 25 8.65 2.19 6.77
CA ARG A 25 7.83 3.27 7.37
C ARG A 25 8.32 4.65 6.95
N GLN A 26 9.63 4.86 6.86
CA GLN A 26 10.19 6.12 6.36
C GLN A 26 9.87 6.33 4.88
N CYS A 27 10.04 5.30 4.04
CA CYS A 27 9.65 5.28 2.64
C CYS A 27 8.18 5.66 2.44
N LEU A 28 7.27 5.09 3.24
CA LEU A 28 5.85 5.47 3.20
C LEU A 28 5.61 6.93 3.62
N LYS A 29 6.28 7.40 4.66
CA LYS A 29 6.15 8.78 5.15
C LYS A 29 6.65 9.80 4.12
N GLU A 30 7.81 9.55 3.53
CA GLU A 30 8.40 10.41 2.49
C GLU A 30 7.63 10.31 1.18
N GLY A 31 7.20 9.11 0.78
CA GLY A 31 6.33 8.92 -0.39
C GLY A 31 5.02 9.71 -0.26
N LYS A 32 4.39 9.68 0.92
CA LYS A 32 3.19 10.48 1.20
C LYS A 32 3.48 11.98 1.12
N LYS A 33 4.60 12.42 1.71
CA LYS A 33 5.01 13.83 1.72
C LYS A 33 5.27 14.35 0.30
N ARG A 34 5.99 13.57 -0.52
CA ARG A 34 6.31 13.90 -1.92
C ARG A 34 5.09 13.90 -2.82
N MET A 35 4.15 12.99 -2.62
CA MET A 35 2.89 13.01 -3.37
C MET A 35 1.98 14.19 -3.02
N GLY A 36 2.06 14.72 -1.80
CA GLY A 36 1.31 15.90 -1.36
C GLY A 36 -0.20 15.76 -1.63
N ALA A 37 -0.76 16.69 -2.42
CA ALA A 37 -2.19 16.70 -2.77
C ALA A 37 -2.64 15.45 -3.55
N LYS A 38 -1.74 14.82 -4.33
CA LYS A 38 -2.05 13.61 -5.10
C LYS A 38 -2.39 12.43 -4.18
N TYR A 39 -1.73 12.32 -3.03
CA TYR A 39 -2.03 11.30 -2.01
C TYR A 39 -3.50 11.38 -1.55
N TRP A 40 -3.96 12.58 -1.24
CA TRP A 40 -5.33 12.79 -0.77
C TRP A 40 -6.35 12.55 -1.87
N LYS A 41 -6.05 12.91 -3.13
CA LYS A 41 -6.91 12.57 -4.28
C LYS A 41 -7.05 11.06 -4.47
N LEU A 42 -5.94 10.31 -4.42
CA LEU A 42 -5.95 8.85 -4.51
C LEU A 42 -6.65 8.19 -3.32
N THR A 43 -6.45 8.72 -2.12
CA THR A 43 -7.15 8.25 -0.91
C THR A 43 -8.65 8.47 -1.03
N GLY A 44 -9.09 9.66 -1.47
CA GLY A 44 -10.50 9.95 -1.73
C GLY A 44 -11.09 9.03 -2.79
N LEU A 45 -10.36 8.77 -3.88
CA LEU A 45 -10.78 7.82 -4.91
C LEU A 45 -10.92 6.39 -4.36
N ALA A 46 -9.96 5.92 -3.57
CA ALA A 46 -10.02 4.58 -2.96
C ALA A 46 -11.22 4.45 -2.00
N VAL A 47 -11.49 5.49 -1.19
CA VAL A 47 -12.66 5.52 -0.29
C VAL A 47 -13.96 5.50 -1.10
N LEU A 48 -14.07 6.32 -2.15
CA LEU A 48 -15.25 6.36 -3.01
C LEU A 48 -15.51 5.00 -3.66
N LEU A 49 -14.48 4.37 -4.25
CA LEU A 49 -14.61 3.05 -4.86
C LEU A 49 -14.96 1.96 -3.84
N SER A 50 -14.40 2.05 -2.62
CA SER A 50 -14.73 1.13 -1.54
C SER A 50 -16.19 1.28 -1.08
N ALA A 51 -16.71 2.51 -1.02
CA ALA A 51 -18.10 2.78 -0.69
C ALA A 51 -19.06 2.27 -1.78
N VAL A 52 -18.73 2.51 -3.05
CA VAL A 52 -19.51 1.99 -4.19
C VAL A 52 -19.52 0.46 -4.19
N LEU A 53 -18.36 -0.18 -3.96
CA LEU A 53 -18.25 -1.64 -3.88
C LEU A 53 -19.08 -2.20 -2.72
N ALA A 54 -18.97 -1.60 -1.53
CA ALA A 54 -19.74 -2.02 -0.36
C ALA A 54 -21.25 -1.86 -0.61
N PHE A 55 -21.67 -0.76 -1.24
CA PHE A 55 -23.07 -0.52 -1.59
C PHE A 55 -23.59 -1.54 -2.62
N MET A 56 -22.82 -1.85 -3.67
CA MET A 56 -23.19 -2.88 -4.64
C MET A 56 -23.31 -4.25 -3.98
N LEU A 57 -22.33 -4.66 -3.17
CA LEU A 57 -22.35 -5.95 -2.49
C LEU A 57 -23.50 -6.05 -1.46
N PHE A 58 -23.87 -4.93 -0.84
CA PHE A 58 -25.07 -4.86 -0.01
C PHE A 58 -26.35 -5.05 -0.83
N PHE A 59 -26.49 -4.32 -1.94
CA PHE A 59 -27.65 -4.41 -2.82
C PHE A 59 -27.86 -5.80 -3.41
N PHE A 60 -26.78 -6.50 -3.78
CA PHE A 60 -26.82 -7.87 -4.31
C PHE A 60 -26.97 -8.96 -3.23
N GLY A 61 -27.16 -8.59 -1.96
CA GLY A 61 -27.40 -9.55 -0.88
C GLY A 61 -26.17 -10.41 -0.51
N PHE A 62 -24.96 -9.98 -0.90
CA PHE A 62 -23.71 -10.69 -0.63
C PHE A 62 -23.38 -10.78 0.88
N PHE A 63 -23.96 -9.87 1.67
CA PHE A 63 -23.86 -9.87 3.13
C PHE A 63 -24.69 -10.96 3.82
N SER A 64 -25.53 -11.71 3.08
CA SER A 64 -26.29 -12.83 3.64
C SER A 64 -25.39 -14.01 4.09
N GLY A 65 -24.13 -14.08 3.62
CA GLY A 65 -23.17 -15.12 3.95
C GLY A 65 -22.39 -14.94 5.28
N GLY A 66 -22.74 -13.96 6.13
CA GLY A 66 -22.12 -13.78 7.45
C GLY A 66 -20.62 -13.46 7.39
N PHE A 67 -19.82 -14.10 8.27
CA PHE A 67 -18.37 -13.87 8.45
C PHE A 67 -17.55 -13.93 7.14
N LEU A 68 -17.88 -14.85 6.23
CA LEU A 68 -17.19 -15.00 4.94
C LEU A 68 -17.41 -13.80 4.01
N GLY A 69 -18.63 -13.26 3.98
CA GLY A 69 -18.94 -12.06 3.18
C GLY A 69 -18.17 -10.83 3.68
N GLY A 70 -18.07 -10.67 5.00
CA GLY A 70 -17.28 -9.60 5.61
C GLY A 70 -15.78 -9.72 5.34
N ALA A 71 -15.21 -10.93 5.43
CA ALA A 71 -13.79 -11.19 5.16
C ALA A 71 -13.42 -10.89 3.69
N LEU A 72 -14.26 -11.33 2.75
CA LEU A 72 -14.06 -11.07 1.32
C LEU A 72 -14.13 -9.57 1.00
N LEU A 73 -15.12 -8.85 1.56
CA LEU A 73 -15.22 -7.41 1.42
C LEU A 73 -13.98 -6.70 1.95
N GLY A 74 -13.53 -7.07 3.15
CA GLY A 74 -12.32 -6.51 3.77
C GLY A 74 -11.07 -6.74 2.93
N ALA A 75 -10.91 -7.95 2.37
CA ALA A 75 -9.81 -8.27 1.47
C ALA A 75 -9.85 -7.44 0.17
N MET A 76 -11.03 -7.25 -0.43
CA MET A 76 -11.19 -6.45 -1.66
C MET A 76 -10.90 -4.96 -1.42
N ILE A 77 -11.42 -4.39 -0.32
CA ILE A 77 -11.15 -3.00 0.07
C ILE A 77 -9.66 -2.82 0.38
N GLY A 78 -9.06 -3.76 1.12
CA GLY A 78 -7.63 -3.77 1.39
C GLY A 78 -6.79 -3.80 0.11
N ALA A 79 -7.16 -4.66 -0.85
CA ALA A 79 -6.49 -4.71 -2.15
C ALA A 79 -6.62 -3.38 -2.91
N LEU A 80 -7.82 -2.80 -3.00
CA LEU A 80 -8.04 -1.49 -3.63
C LEU A 80 -7.12 -0.43 -3.03
N PHE A 81 -7.03 -0.37 -1.71
CA PHE A 81 -6.16 0.57 -1.02
C PHE A 81 -4.68 0.32 -1.35
N VAL A 82 -4.25 -0.94 -1.40
CA VAL A 82 -2.87 -1.29 -1.75
C VAL A 82 -2.52 -0.83 -3.17
N PHE A 83 -3.40 -1.05 -4.15
CA PHE A 83 -3.13 -0.69 -5.54
C PHE A 83 -3.24 0.82 -5.80
N ILE A 84 -4.25 1.47 -5.24
CA ILE A 84 -4.57 2.88 -5.55
C ILE A 84 -3.74 3.84 -4.72
N VAL A 85 -3.46 3.50 -3.45
CA VAL A 85 -2.82 4.43 -2.50
C VAL A 85 -1.41 3.95 -2.15
N GLN A 86 -1.28 2.74 -1.62
CA GLN A 86 -0.01 2.28 -1.04
C GLN A 86 1.07 2.10 -2.10
N THR A 87 0.74 1.50 -3.24
CA THR A 87 1.68 1.23 -4.33
C THR A 87 2.30 2.51 -4.90
N PRO A 88 1.51 3.51 -5.37
CA PRO A 88 2.10 4.75 -5.86
C PRO A 88 2.81 5.55 -4.77
N THR A 89 2.36 5.46 -3.50
CA THR A 89 3.09 6.06 -2.37
C THR A 89 4.47 5.45 -2.22
N ILE A 90 4.58 4.12 -2.31
CA ILE A 90 5.85 3.42 -2.18
C ILE A 90 6.72 3.66 -3.41
N ASP A 91 6.18 3.69 -4.63
CA ASP A 91 6.97 4.00 -5.82
C ASP A 91 7.68 5.35 -5.70
N VAL A 92 6.99 6.38 -5.21
CA VAL A 92 7.60 7.69 -4.93
C VAL A 92 8.57 7.62 -3.74
N GLY A 93 8.24 6.85 -2.70
CA GLY A 93 9.12 6.64 -1.56
C GLY A 93 10.41 5.87 -1.89
N ARG A 94 10.38 5.03 -2.93
CA ARG A 94 11.55 4.29 -3.43
C ARG A 94 12.58 5.23 -4.05
N GLU A 95 12.15 6.33 -4.67
CA GLU A 95 13.07 7.36 -5.16
C GLU A 95 13.87 7.96 -4.00
N TRP A 96 13.21 8.25 -2.88
CA TRP A 96 13.89 8.67 -1.66
C TRP A 96 14.87 7.60 -1.15
N LEU A 97 14.50 6.31 -1.15
CA LEU A 97 15.43 5.24 -0.77
C LEU A 97 16.66 5.21 -1.67
N ARG A 98 16.50 5.41 -2.98
CA ARG A 98 17.61 5.46 -3.94
C ARG A 98 18.52 6.67 -3.72
N GLU A 99 17.95 7.83 -3.39
CA GLU A 99 18.72 9.02 -3.00
C GLU A 99 19.56 8.78 -1.73
N GLN A 100 19.11 7.90 -0.83
CA GLN A 100 19.86 7.47 0.36
C GLN A 100 20.90 6.38 0.06
N GLY A 101 21.04 5.96 -1.21
CA GLY A 101 22.00 4.94 -1.64
C GLY A 101 21.50 3.49 -1.48
N TYR A 102 20.18 3.26 -1.42
CA TYR A 102 19.61 1.91 -1.39
C TYR A 102 19.23 1.38 -2.79
N PRO A 103 19.33 0.06 -3.03
CA PRO A 103 19.85 -0.95 -2.11
C PRO A 103 21.36 -0.74 -1.89
N LYS A 104 21.82 -0.92 -0.64
CA LYS A 104 23.26 -0.95 -0.38
C LYS A 104 23.85 -2.11 -1.19
N PRO A 105 24.96 -1.92 -1.91
CA PRO A 105 25.64 -3.04 -2.53
C PRO A 105 25.86 -4.10 -1.46
N GLU A 106 25.46 -5.34 -1.74
CA GLU A 106 25.89 -6.47 -0.92
C GLU A 106 27.41 -6.35 -0.80
N ASN A 107 27.90 -6.25 0.44
CA ASN A 107 29.33 -6.14 0.70
C ASN A 107 30.06 -7.17 -0.17
N GLU A 108 30.99 -6.71 -1.01
CA GLU A 108 32.03 -7.57 -1.60
C GLU A 108 32.78 -8.34 -0.50
#